data_AF-A0A142JL17-F1
#
_entry.id   AF-A0A142JL17-F1
#
_cell.length_a   1.000
_cell.length_b   1.000
_cell.length_c   1.000
_cell.angle_alpha   90.00
_cell.angle_beta   90.00
_cell.angle_gamma   90.00
#
_symmetry.space_group_name_H-M   'P 1'
#
loop_
_entity.id
_entity.type
_entity.pdbx_description
1 polymer ?
#
loop_
_entity_poly.entity_id
_entity_poly.type
_entity_poly.pdbx_seq_one_letter_code
_entity_poly.pdbx_strand_id
1 'polypeptide(L)'
;MILTQPGDIGAAVRAARKAGGMRQDDAAGAIGVSENFMVRVENGAEGIQWGKLFQVLQGLGLRVTVDLPEAAAPRVEAELAKLRQRQARSRNRRNARDADQHG
;
A
#
# COMPACT_ATOMS: atom_id res chain seq x y z
N MET A 1 -8.30 -10.72 12.67
CA MET A 1 -8.70 -11.55 11.51
C MET A 1 -7.43 -12.02 10.82
N ILE A 2 -7.35 -13.31 10.46
CA ILE A 2 -6.25 -13.84 9.66
C ILE A 2 -6.63 -13.69 8.19
N LEU A 3 -5.69 -13.22 7.36
CA LEU A 3 -5.89 -13.03 5.92
C LEU A 3 -5.16 -14.15 5.19
N THR A 4 -5.87 -14.85 4.31
CA THR A 4 -5.36 -16.00 3.53
C THR A 4 -5.46 -15.76 2.03
N GLN A 5 -6.34 -14.88 1.58
CA GLN A 5 -6.55 -14.54 0.17
C GLN A 5 -6.79 -13.04 -0.02
N PRO A 6 -6.55 -12.49 -1.23
CA PRO A 6 -6.80 -11.08 -1.52
C PRO A 6 -8.24 -10.62 -1.22
N GLY A 7 -9.21 -11.52 -1.38
CA GLY A 7 -10.63 -11.27 -1.03
C GLY A 7 -10.85 -10.89 0.43
N ASP A 8 -10.03 -11.37 1.36
CA ASP A 8 -10.17 -11.07 2.79
C ASP A 8 -9.87 -9.58 3.06
N ILE A 9 -8.89 -9.02 2.36
CA ILE A 9 -8.59 -7.58 2.40
C ILE A 9 -9.73 -6.79 1.74
N GLY A 10 -10.23 -7.25 0.59
CA GLY A 10 -11.34 -6.60 -0.10
C GLY A 10 -12.60 -6.51 0.76
N ALA A 11 -12.91 -7.57 1.50
CA ALA A 11 -14.01 -7.60 2.46
C ALA A 11 -13.80 -6.58 3.60
N ALA A 12 -12.59 -6.50 4.18
CA ALA A 12 -12.26 -5.53 5.22
C ALA A 12 -12.39 -4.08 4.72
N VAL A 13 -11.90 -3.78 3.51
CA VAL A 13 -12.02 -2.48 2.85
C VAL A 13 -13.48 -2.10 2.66
N ARG A 14 -14.29 -3.01 2.11
CA ARG A 14 -15.71 -2.81 1.88
C ARG A 14 -16.46 -2.56 3.19
N ALA A 15 -16.16 -3.32 4.24
CA ALA A 15 -16.77 -3.16 5.55
C ALA A 15 -16.44 -1.79 6.16
N ALA A 16 -15.17 -1.37 6.14
CA ALA A 16 -14.74 -0.07 6.65
C ALA A 16 -15.40 1.09 5.90
N ARG A 17 -15.45 1.03 4.56
CA ARG A 17 -16.13 2.04 3.75
C ARG A 17 -17.62 2.14 4.11
N LYS A 18 -18.32 1.01 4.17
CA LYS A 18 -19.75 0.97 4.51
C LYS A 18 -20.02 1.48 5.93
N ALA A 19 -19.17 1.15 6.90
CA ALA A 19 -19.26 1.68 8.26
C ALA A 19 -19.10 3.20 8.29
N GLY A 20 -18.28 3.77 7.40
CA GLY A 20 -18.16 5.21 7.19
C GLY A 20 -19.26 5.86 6.34
N GLY A 21 -20.27 5.11 5.89
CA GLY A 21 -21.39 5.64 5.09
C GLY A 21 -21.01 6.13 3.68
N MET A 22 -19.83 5.78 3.18
CA MET A 22 -19.31 6.28 1.91
C MET A 22 -19.74 5.40 0.74
N ARG A 23 -20.09 6.00 -0.41
CA ARG A 23 -20.19 5.28 -1.69
C ARG A 23 -18.78 5.02 -2.26
N GLN A 24 -18.67 4.14 -3.26
CA GLN A 24 -17.37 3.74 -3.81
C GLN A 24 -16.66 4.88 -4.55
N ASP A 25 -17.40 5.65 -5.35
CA ASP A 25 -16.96 6.86 -6.03
C ASP A 25 -16.52 7.94 -5.04
N ASP A 26 -17.32 8.19 -3.99
CA ASP A 26 -17.00 9.16 -2.93
C ASP A 26 -15.69 8.81 -2.23
N ALA A 27 -15.54 7.55 -1.79
CA ALA A 27 -14.33 7.07 -1.12
C ALA A 27 -13.12 7.09 -2.06
N ALA A 28 -13.29 6.70 -3.33
CA ALA A 28 -12.22 6.73 -4.32
C ALA A 28 -11.72 8.16 -4.56
N GLY A 29 -12.64 9.11 -4.73
CA GLY A 29 -12.33 10.53 -4.89
C GLY A 29 -11.61 11.12 -3.68
N ALA A 30 -12.12 10.87 -2.47
CA ALA A 30 -11.52 11.36 -1.23
C ALA A 30 -10.10 10.83 -0.99
N ILE A 31 -9.84 9.57 -1.37
CA ILE A 31 -8.54 8.91 -1.17
C ILE A 31 -7.55 9.25 -2.29
N GLY A 32 -8.02 9.65 -3.47
CA GLY A 32 -7.18 9.91 -4.64
C GLY A 32 -6.85 8.63 -5.42
N VAL A 33 -7.82 7.72 -5.56
CA VAL A 33 -7.75 6.54 -6.44
C VAL A 33 -8.92 6.54 -7.42
N SER A 34 -8.86 5.73 -8.49
CA SER A 34 -10.00 5.60 -9.40
C SER A 34 -11.09 4.71 -8.80
N GLU A 35 -12.35 4.96 -9.16
CA GLU A 35 -13.48 4.11 -8.76
C GLU A 35 -13.27 2.66 -9.19
N ASN A 36 -12.83 2.43 -10.43
CA ASN A 36 -12.46 1.08 -10.92
C ASN A 36 -11.38 0.42 -10.05
N PHE A 37 -10.42 1.19 -9.52
CA PHE A 37 -9.45 0.65 -8.59
C PHE A 37 -10.11 0.23 -7.28
N MET A 38 -10.97 1.07 -6.70
CA MET A 38 -11.73 0.75 -5.49
C MET A 38 -12.58 -0.52 -5.66
N VAL A 39 -13.30 -0.65 -6.76
CA VAL A 39 -14.10 -1.85 -7.08
C VAL A 39 -13.24 -3.11 -7.13
N ARG A 40 -12.09 -3.07 -7.82
CA ARG A 40 -11.17 -4.21 -7.89
C ARG A 40 -10.59 -4.58 -6.53
N VAL A 41 -10.25 -3.60 -5.69
CA VAL A 41 -9.76 -3.85 -4.33
C VAL A 41 -10.83 -4.55 -3.51
N GLU A 42 -12.07 -4.04 -3.49
CA GLU A 42 -13.15 -4.64 -2.70
C GLU A 42 -13.57 -6.04 -3.18
N ASN A 43 -13.35 -6.34 -4.47
CA ASN A 43 -13.58 -7.66 -5.04
C ASN A 43 -12.38 -8.61 -4.88
N GLY A 44 -11.28 -8.16 -4.27
CA GLY A 44 -10.11 -8.99 -4.04
C GLY A 44 -9.35 -9.38 -5.31
N ALA A 45 -9.24 -8.47 -6.28
CA ALA A 45 -8.49 -8.73 -7.50
C ALA A 45 -7.04 -9.15 -7.19
N GLU A 46 -6.53 -10.16 -7.90
CA GLU A 46 -5.19 -10.73 -7.66
C GLU A 46 -4.06 -9.73 -7.98
N GLY A 47 -4.27 -8.87 -8.98
CA GLY A 47 -3.29 -7.88 -9.44
C GLY A 47 -3.60 -6.46 -8.96
N ILE A 48 -3.18 -6.12 -7.74
CA ILE A 48 -3.31 -4.77 -7.18
C ILE A 48 -1.93 -4.17 -6.87
N GLN A 49 -1.74 -2.90 -7.24
CA GLN A 49 -0.56 -2.15 -6.86
C GLN A 49 -0.57 -1.88 -5.35
N TRP A 50 0.38 -2.48 -4.62
CA TRP A 50 0.55 -2.33 -3.17
C TRP A 50 0.52 -0.88 -2.69
N GLY A 51 1.19 0.04 -3.38
CA GLY A 51 1.19 1.46 -2.99
C GLY A 51 -0.21 2.07 -2.93
N LYS A 52 -1.05 1.79 -3.93
CA LYS A 52 -2.44 2.27 -3.95
C LYS A 52 -3.33 1.51 -2.96
N LEU A 53 -3.04 0.23 -2.71
CA LEU A 53 -3.74 -0.54 -1.68
C LEU A 53 -3.50 0.08 -0.30
N PHE A 54 -2.24 0.33 0.07
CA PHE A 54 -1.91 0.97 1.35
C PHE A 54 -2.50 2.38 1.47
N GLN A 55 -2.55 3.14 0.36
CA GLN A 55 -3.25 4.43 0.31
C GLN A 55 -4.74 4.28 0.65
N VAL A 56 -5.44 3.29 0.07
CA VAL A 56 -6.85 3.00 0.40
C VAL A 56 -7.03 2.59 1.85
N LEU A 57 -6.20 1.67 2.34
CA LEU A 57 -6.27 1.20 3.72
C LEU A 57 -6.10 2.37 4.70
N GLN A 58 -5.08 3.20 4.50
CA GLN A 58 -4.85 4.39 5.32
C GLN A 58 -6.01 5.39 5.22
N GLY A 59 -6.52 5.63 4.01
CA GLY A 59 -7.64 6.55 3.77
C GLY A 59 -8.95 6.13 4.45
N LEU A 60 -9.14 4.83 4.67
CA LEU A 60 -10.29 4.28 5.40
C LEU A 60 -10.01 4.02 6.89
N GLY A 61 -8.83 4.42 7.40
CA GLY A 61 -8.45 4.20 8.80
C GLY A 61 -8.12 2.75 9.15
N LEU A 62 -7.89 1.89 8.15
CA LEU A 62 -7.50 0.49 8.36
C LEU A 62 -6.00 0.39 8.67
N ARG A 63 -5.67 -0.41 9.68
CA ARG A 63 -4.30 -0.72 10.09
C ARG A 63 -3.95 -2.15 9.73
N VAL A 64 -2.77 -2.33 9.11
CA VAL A 64 -2.20 -3.66 8.85
C VAL A 64 -1.08 -3.91 9.84
N THR A 65 -1.18 -5.03 10.56
CA THR A 65 -0.13 -5.54 11.44
C THR A 65 0.34 -6.87 10.88
N VAL A 66 1.66 -7.03 10.74
CA VAL A 66 2.27 -8.28 10.32
C VAL A 66 2.86 -8.93 11.54
N ASP A 67 2.36 -10.10 11.88
CA ASP A 67 2.94 -10.94 12.92
C ASP A 67 4.12 -11.73 12.36
N LEU A 68 5.23 -11.76 13.09
CA LEU A 68 6.49 -12.32 12.64
C LEU A 68 6.97 -13.36 13.66
N PRO A 69 7.49 -14.52 13.21
CA PRO A 69 8.20 -15.42 14.10
C PRO A 69 9.36 -14.69 14.79
N GLU A 70 9.55 -14.92 16.10
CA GLU A 70 10.59 -14.24 16.90
C GLU A 70 11.99 -14.39 16.29
N ALA A 71 12.31 -15.58 15.78
CA ALA A 71 13.57 -15.86 15.09
C ALA A 71 13.82 -14.99 13.84
N ALA A 72 12.76 -14.42 13.25
CA ALA A 72 12.84 -13.56 12.07
C ALA A 72 12.98 -12.06 12.44
N ALA A 73 12.62 -11.65 13.66
CA ALA A 73 12.60 -10.25 14.07
C ALA A 73 13.94 -9.52 13.84
N PRO A 74 15.12 -10.07 14.21
CA PRO A 74 16.40 -9.40 13.99
C PRO A 74 16.73 -9.18 12.49
N ARG A 75 16.13 -9.97 11.59
CA ARG A 75 16.38 -9.86 10.15
C ARG A 75 15.60 -8.72 9.52
N VAL A 76 14.43 -8.36 10.07
CA VAL A 76 13.58 -7.31 9.50
C VAL A 76 14.29 -5.96 9.52
N GLU A 77 14.92 -5.61 10.64
CA GLU A 77 15.65 -4.34 10.75
C GLU A 77 16.80 -4.25 9.75
N ALA A 78 17.56 -5.34 9.60
CA ALA A 78 18.65 -5.43 8.64
C ALA A 78 18.15 -5.29 7.18
N GLU A 79 17.05 -5.95 6.82
CA GLU A 79 16.49 -5.84 5.47
C GLU A 79 15.90 -4.45 5.18
N LEU A 80 15.24 -3.83 6.16
CA LEU A 80 14.74 -2.46 6.04
C LEU A 80 15.89 -1.45 5.87
N ALA A 81 16.99 -1.61 6.60
CA ALA A 81 18.17 -0.77 6.45
C ALA A 81 18.77 -0.88 5.04
N LYS A 82 18.93 -2.11 4.51
CA LYS A 82 19.41 -2.34 3.15
C LYS A 82 18.49 -1.72 2.10
N LEU A 83 17.18 -1.86 2.25
CA LEU A 83 16.20 -1.27 1.33
C LEU A 83 16.32 0.26 1.29
N ARG A 84 16.39 0.91 2.45
CA ARG A 84 16.55 2.37 2.57
C ARG A 84 17.84 2.84 1.90
N GLN A 85 18.95 2.13 2.09
CA GLN A 85 20.22 2.46 1.42
C GLN A 85 20.12 2.33 -0.10
N ARG A 86 19.49 1.27 -0.62
CA ARG A 86 19.28 1.08 -2.07
C ARG A 86 18.43 2.21 -2.66
N GLN A 87 17.38 2.62 -1.96
CA GLN A 87 16.51 3.72 -2.38
C GLN A 87 17.26 5.06 -2.39
N ALA A 88 18.06 5.36 -1.37
CA ALA A 88 18.88 6.57 -1.32
C ALA A 88 19.88 6.64 -2.47
N ARG A 89 20.58 5.53 -2.76
CA ARG A 89 21.51 5.44 -3.91
C ARG A 89 20.80 5.62 -5.25
N SER A 90 19.63 5.01 -5.44
CA SER A 90 18.86 5.16 -6.68
C SER A 90 18.40 6.60 -6.89
N ARG A 91 17.95 7.28 -5.83
CA ARG A 91 17.58 8.69 -5.87
C ARG A 91 18.76 9.59 -6.23
N ASN A 92 19.90 9.44 -5.56
CA ASN A 92 21.10 10.23 -5.88
C ASN A 92 21.58 10.03 -7.33
N ARG A 93 21.50 8.80 -7.86
CA ARG A 93 21.86 8.52 -9.26
C ARG A 93 20.93 9.20 -10.27
N ARG A 94 19.64 9.32 -9.98
CA ARG A 94 18.70 10.03 -10.85
C ARG A 94 19.00 11.53 -10.83
N ASN A 95 19.12 12.11 -9.63
CA ASN A 95 19.43 13.53 -9.46
C ASN A 95 20.75 13.93 -10.14
N ALA A 96 21.78 13.08 -10.08
CA ALA A 96 23.05 13.34 -10.78
C ALA A 96 22.88 13.34 -12.31
N ARG A 97 22.11 12.40 -12.87
CA ARG A 97 21.83 12.35 -14.32
C ARG A 97 21.00 13.54 -14.80
N ASP A 98 20.08 14.02 -13.98
CA ASP A 98 19.22 15.16 -14.33
C ASP A 98 19.99 16.49 -14.27
N ALA A 99 20.98 16.59 -13.37
CA ALA A 99 21.90 17.73 -13.27
C ALA A 99 22.89 17.81 -14.46
N ASP A 100 23.39 16.68 -14.94
CA ASP A 100 24.31 16.63 -16.10
C ASP A 100 23.60 16.96 -17.44
N GLN A 101 22.27 16.86 -17.53
CA GLN A 101 21.49 17.13 -18.74
C GLN A 101 21.10 18.61 -18.94
N HIS A 102 21.31 19.47 -17.94
CA HIS A 102 20.96 20.89 -17.98
C HIS A 102 22.19 21.83 -17.84
N GLY A 103 23.41 21.27 -17.95
CA GLY A 103 24.69 21.99 -17.89
C GLY A 103 25.31 22.24 -19.26
#